data_AF-A0A2G9M9U2-F1
#
_entry.id   AF-A0A2G9M9U2-F1
#
_cell.length_a   1.000
_cell.length_b   1.000
_cell.length_c   1.000
_cell.angle_alpha   90.00
_cell.angle_beta   90.00
_cell.angle_gamma   90.00
#
_symmetry.space_group_name_H-M   'P 1'
#
loop_
_entity.id
_entity.type
_entity.pdbx_description
1 polymer ?
#
loop_
_entity_poly.entity_id
_entity_poly.type
_entity_poly.pdbx_seq_one_letter_code
_entity_poly.pdbx_strand_id
1 'polypeptide(L)' 'MTMKKLLGLESFPFTEEEIVQRIRDAQRNHLKEVVFSTPNRKITITLGDINPAGMMREYWDYYAK' A
#
# COMPACT_ATOMS: atom_id res chain seq x y z
N MET A 1 -8.42 12.98 -3.62
CA MET A 1 -6.98 12.73 -3.39
C MET A 1 -6.55 11.63 -4.34
N THR A 2 -5.47 11.80 -5.10
CA THR A 2 -4.94 10.78 -6.02
C THR A 2 -4.14 9.72 -5.25
N MET A 3 -4.18 8.46 -5.68
CA MET A 3 -3.50 7.36 -4.97
C MET A 3 -1.99 7.59 -4.89
N LYS A 4 -1.44 8.26 -5.91
CA LYS A 4 -0.04 8.71 -5.95
C LYS A 4 0.33 9.65 -4.79
N LYS A 5 -0.57 10.54 -4.35
CA LYS A 5 -0.34 11.41 -3.19
C LYS A 5 -0.24 10.60 -1.90
N LEU A 6 -1.17 9.67 -1.72
CA LEU A 6 -1.22 8.82 -0.53
C LEU A 6 0.04 7.96 -0.40
N LEU A 7 0.58 7.50 -1.52
CA LEU A 7 1.76 6.63 -1.56
C LEU A 7 3.08 7.41 -1.73
N GLY A 8 3.04 8.75 -1.80
CA GLY A 8 4.23 9.58 -2.06
C GLY A 8 4.82 9.44 -3.47
N LEU A 9 4.12 8.79 -4.39
CA LEU A 9 4.54 8.45 -5.76
C LEU A 9 4.22 9.53 -6.79
N GLU A 10 3.92 10.77 -6.38
CA GLU A 10 3.54 11.86 -7.30
C GLU A 10 4.61 12.17 -8.35
N SER A 11 5.88 12.09 -7.96
CA SER A 11 7.02 12.39 -8.83
C SER A 11 7.45 11.19 -9.68
N PHE A 12 6.76 10.05 -9.59
CA PHE A 12 7.14 8.83 -10.30
C PHE A 12 6.40 8.72 -11.64
N PRO A 13 7.07 8.25 -12.71
CA PRO A 13 6.49 8.11 -14.04
C PRO A 13 5.63 6.85 -14.19
N PHE A 14 5.01 6.35 -13.11
CA PHE A 14 4.13 5.19 -13.13
C PHE A 14 2.68 5.64 -13.21
N THR A 15 1.84 4.95 -13.97
CA THR A 15 0.39 5.16 -13.91
C THR A 15 -0.20 4.59 -12.62
N GLU A 16 -1.42 5.00 -12.24
CA GLU A 16 -2.07 4.41 -11.06
C GLU A 16 -2.30 2.90 -11.27
N GLU A 17 -2.63 2.48 -12.48
CA GLU A 17 -2.80 1.08 -12.86
C GLU A 17 -1.51 0.26 -12.65
N GLU A 18 -0.36 0.78 -13.09
CA GLU A 18 0.94 0.12 -12.88
C GLU A 18 1.30 -0.02 -11.40
N ILE A 19 0.98 1.00 -10.59
CA ILE A 19 1.21 0.97 -9.14
C ILE A 19 0.35 -0.13 -8.50
N VAL A 20 -0.94 -0.19 -8.85
CA VAL A 20 -1.86 -1.24 -8.37
C VAL A 20 -1.39 -2.62 -8.82
N GLN A 21 -0.98 -2.75 -10.08
CA GLN A 21 -0.51 -4.01 -10.64
C GLN A 21 0.70 -4.54 -9.85
N ARG A 22 1.72 -3.70 -9.61
CA ARG A 22 2.90 -4.09 -8.82
C ARG A 22 2.56 -4.48 -7.39
N ILE A 23 1.63 -3.77 -6.76
CA ILE A 23 1.16 -4.11 -5.42
C ILE A 23 0.47 -5.48 -5.43
N ARG A 24 -0.43 -5.74 -6.39
CA ARG A 24 -1.12 -7.04 -6.53
C ARG A 24 -0.14 -8.17 -6.80
N ASP A 25 0.83 -7.96 -7.67
CA ASP A 25 1.85 -8.95 -8.00
C ASP A 25 2.72 -9.25 -6.78
N ALA A 26 3.11 -8.22 -6.02
CA ALA A 26 3.85 -8.40 -4.78
C ALA A 26 3.05 -9.16 -3.72
N GLN A 27 1.76 -8.87 -3.55
CA GLN A 27 0.86 -9.64 -2.68
C GLN A 27 0.74 -11.10 -3.11
N ARG A 28 0.57 -11.37 -4.41
CA ARG A 28 0.51 -12.74 -4.95
C ARG A 28 1.80 -13.52 -4.73
N ASN A 29 2.94 -12.84 -4.73
CA ASN A 29 4.24 -13.44 -4.48
C ASN A 29 4.62 -13.44 -2.98
N HIS A 30 3.68 -13.12 -2.08
CA HIS A 30 3.92 -13.02 -0.63
C HIS A 30 5.10 -12.09 -0.27
N LEU A 31 5.32 -11.05 -1.08
CA LEU A 31 6.32 -10.03 -0.80
C LEU A 31 5.76 -9.08 0.24
N LYS A 32 6.54 -8.84 1.28
CA LYS A 32 6.20 -7.91 2.37
C LYS A 32 6.41 -6.46 1.98
N GLU A 33 7.10 -6.19 0.87
CA GLU A 33 7.50 -4.85 0.49
C GLU A 33 7.52 -4.69 -1.04
N VAL A 34 7.09 -3.52 -1.50
CA VAL A 34 7.20 -3.09 -2.90
C VAL A 34 8.08 -1.86 -2.95
N VAL A 35 9.18 -1.95 -3.69
CA VAL A 35 10.12 -0.86 -3.86
C VAL A 35 9.85 -0.15 -5.19
N PHE A 36 9.57 1.15 -5.10
CA PHE A 36 9.52 2.06 -6.24
C PHE A 36 10.79 2.91 -6.22
N SER A 37 11.72 2.64 -7.13
CA SER A 37 12.96 3.41 -7.25
C SER A 37 13.03 4.15 -8.58
N THR A 38 13.46 5.40 -8.51
CA THR A 38 13.91 6.25 -9.62
C THR A 38 15.34 6.71 -9.32
N PRO A 39 16.10 7.23 -10.30
CA PRO A 39 17.49 7.67 -10.08
C PRO A 39 17.66 8.65 -8.91
N ASN A 40 16.63 9.46 -8.62
CA ASN A 40 16.69 10.51 -7.61
C ASN A 40 15.89 10.18 -6.33
N ARG A 41 15.09 9.11 -6.30
CA ARG A 41 14.18 8.83 -5.18
C ARG A 41 13.83 7.36 -5.08
N LYS A 42 13.83 6.84 -3.85
CA LYS A 42 13.38 5.49 -3.51
C LYS A 42 12.23 5.58 -2.50
N ILE A 43 11.14 4.89 -2.78
CA ILE A 43 9.99 4.72 -1.89
C ILE A 43 9.77 3.23 -1.69
N THR A 44 9.65 2.82 -0.44
CA THR A 44 9.33 1.43 -0.07
C THR A 44 7.94 1.42 0.53
N ILE A 45 7.06 0.59 -0.02
CA ILE A 45 5.70 0.37 0.47
C ILE A 45 5.68 -1.00 1.13
N THR A 46 5.53 -1.03 2.45
CA THR A 46 5.37 -2.28 3.19
C THR A 46 3.94 -2.78 3.02
N LEU A 47 3.79 -3.97 2.46
CA LEU A 47 2.55 -4.71 2.35
C LEU A 47 2.34 -5.47 3.66
N GLY A 48 1.41 -4.99 4.48
CA GLY A 48 0.96 -5.73 5.65
C GLY A 48 -0.02 -6.83 5.22
N ASP A 49 0.22 -8.06 5.67
CA ASP A 49 -0.86 -9.04 5.75
C ASP A 49 -1.86 -8.52 6.78
N ILE A 50 -2.99 -8.00 6.28
CA ILE A 50 -4.12 -7.69 7.14
C ILE A 50 -4.58 -9.02 7.70
N ASN A 51 -4.15 -9.35 8.93
CA ASN A 51 -4.69 -10.48 9.65
C ASN A 51 -6.13 -10.12 10.04
N PRO A 52 -7.17 -10.68 9.38
CA PRO A 52 -8.55 -10.31 9.67
C PRO A 52 -8.95 -10.68 11.12
N ALA A 53 -8.23 -11.61 11.76
CA ALA A 53 -8.46 -11.99 13.15
C ALA A 53 -8.02 -10.90 14.16
N GLY A 54 -7.12 -9.99 13.78
CA GLY A 54 -6.58 -8.95 14.66
C GLY A 54 -7.29 -7.60 14.58
N MET A 55 -7.93 -7.26 13.45
CA MET A 55 -8.56 -5.95 13.25
C MET A 55 -10.03 -5.88 13.67
N MET A 56 -10.69 -7.01 13.93
CA MET A 56 -12.13 -7.07 14.23
C MET A 56 -12.51 -6.79 15.70
N ARG A 57 -11.54 -6.53 16.60
CA ARG A 57 -11.85 -6.30 18.02
C ARG A 57 -12.05 -4.84 18.44
N GLU A 58 -11.57 -3.86 17.70
CA GLU A 58 -11.60 -2.46 18.16
C GLU A 58 -12.55 -1.54 17.38
N TYR A 59 -13.13 -1.98 16.26
CA TYR A 59 -14.02 -1.11 15.46
C TYR A 59 -15.49 -1.06 15.93
N TRP A 60 -15.89 -1.91 16.88
CA TRP A 60 -17.26 -1.91 17.43
C TRP A 60 -17.45 -0.91 18.58
N ASP A 61 -16.39 -0.55 19.31
CA ASP A 61 -16.49 0.36 20.47
C ASP A 61 -16.58 1.84 20.10
N TYR A 62 -16.36 2.22 18.84
CA TYR A 62 -16.39 3.63 18.42
C TYR A 62 -17.78 4.16 18.05
N TYR A 63 -18.78 3.29 17.88
CA TYR A 63 -20.16 3.68 17.51
C TYR A 63 -21.20 3.44 18.62
N ALA A 64 -20.79 2.87 19.76
CA ALA A 64 -21.67 2.54 20.87
C ALA A 64 -21.57 3.52 22.06
N LYS A 65 -21.23 4.79 21.81
CA LYS A 65 -21.27 5.84 22.82
C LYS A 65 -22.00 7.09 22.34
#